data_AF-A0A7S3PME3-F1
#
_entry.id   AF-A0A7S3PME3-F1
#
_cell.length_a   1.000
_cell.length_b   1.000
_cell.length_c   1.000
_cell.angle_alpha   90.00
_cell.angle_beta   90.00
_cell.angle_gamma   90.00
#
_symmetry.space_group_name_H-M   'P 1'
#
loop_
_entity.id
_entity.type
_entity.pdbx_description
1 polymer ?
#
loop_
_entity_poly.entity_id
_entity_poly.type
_entity_poly.pdbx_seq_one_letter_code
_entity_poly.pdbx_strand_id
1 'polypeptide(L)'
;MIVRKIADLLENSKNFKVLELVDSAKVPIVKAEHIPTGTPCDISAGNSLAVHNTNLMRAYSQYDRRVKPLVFQVKSWAKNRQIADASQGTISSYAWVVLVIFFLQQRKHDQLYGFKRDTRDEATSYIDVLPVLPCLQTQGTKERKEIVKTKYNGEEDVAFDVFFRKDLDQVREEIRRANKKCQPDDSSVGELFARFLFFYGYVLNIESFLVSIRLGKVVNKHRDNHPFRRNSGLSIEDPFELEHDLGSKIRGKAGNAFILEEFRRALPVLFEGKVNTLEILNRKQELPQELQRHCFNCYELDHESRECPLKEICNFAGCMYCGNPDHRIRKCNMKPLETEVSGKLKSGEIKSNGKQDRTASNSDKKQGRGRQQTKNTGEKTIATSGKNKNRRHRSTKNAKDTSNSRVEKETKICRQFIMGKCSYGDKCNFLHC
;
A
#
# COMPACT_ATOMS: atom_id res chain seq x y z
N MET A 1 13.00 -11.39 24.81
CA MET A 1 11.65 -11.27 24.23
C MET A 1 10.84 -12.54 24.51
N ILE A 2 9.54 -12.42 24.79
CA ILE A 2 8.65 -13.55 25.09
C ILE A 2 8.68 -14.63 23.99
N VAL A 3 8.74 -14.22 22.71
CA VAL A 3 8.75 -15.13 21.56
C VAL A 3 9.99 -16.05 21.53
N ARG A 4 11.16 -15.59 22.02
CA ARG A 4 12.34 -16.47 22.15
C ARG A 4 12.12 -17.57 23.19
N LYS A 5 11.57 -17.21 24.35
CA LYS A 5 11.21 -18.19 25.38
C LYS A 5 10.19 -19.22 24.86
N ILE A 6 9.26 -18.79 24.00
CA ILE A 6 8.32 -19.71 23.35
C ILE A 6 9.06 -20.66 22.41
N ALA A 7 10.01 -20.18 21.60
CA ALA A 7 10.84 -21.04 20.76
C ALA A 7 11.60 -22.09 21.60
N ASP A 8 12.26 -21.67 22.67
CA ASP A 8 12.99 -22.57 23.58
C ASP A 8 12.06 -23.66 24.17
N LEU A 9 10.82 -23.29 24.55
CA LEU A 9 9.83 -24.25 25.06
C LEU A 9 9.35 -25.22 23.98
N LEU A 10 9.21 -24.76 22.74
CA LEU A 10 8.80 -25.59 21.61
C LEU A 10 9.91 -26.55 21.19
N GLU A 11 11.18 -26.14 21.22
CA GLU A 11 12.33 -27.01 20.94
C GLU A 11 12.44 -28.15 21.96
N ASN A 12 12.08 -27.90 23.21
CA ASN A 12 12.05 -28.93 24.26
C ASN A 12 10.79 -29.81 24.24
N SER A 13 9.85 -29.54 23.34
CA SER A 13 8.61 -30.32 23.19
C SER A 13 8.80 -31.49 22.22
N LYS A 14 8.18 -32.63 22.52
CA LYS A 14 8.13 -33.78 21.61
C LYS A 14 7.15 -33.61 20.44
N ASN A 15 6.28 -32.59 20.52
CA ASN A 15 5.17 -32.40 19.58
C ASN A 15 5.44 -31.34 18.53
N PHE A 16 6.50 -30.54 18.69
CA PHE A 16 6.80 -29.43 17.79
C PHE A 16 8.24 -29.47 17.32
N LYS A 17 8.43 -29.11 16.06
CA LYS A 17 9.73 -28.82 15.48
C LYS A 17 9.80 -27.34 15.19
N VAL A 18 10.69 -26.60 15.84
CA VAL A 18 10.94 -25.20 15.48
C VAL A 18 11.66 -25.17 14.13
N LEU A 19 11.11 -24.39 13.19
CA LEU A 19 11.66 -24.23 11.84
C LEU A 19 12.45 -22.92 11.74
N GLU A 20 11.91 -21.84 12.29
CA GLU A 20 12.50 -20.50 12.17
C GLU A 20 11.99 -19.58 13.29
N LEU A 21 12.89 -18.78 13.86
CA LEU A 21 12.53 -17.66 14.72
C LEU A 21 12.63 -16.35 13.92
N VAL A 22 11.49 -15.68 13.72
CA VAL A 22 11.42 -14.39 13.03
C VAL A 22 11.16 -13.29 14.05
N ASP A 23 12.21 -12.81 14.71
CA ASP A 23 12.10 -11.81 15.79
C ASP A 23 12.25 -10.35 15.33
N SER A 24 12.68 -10.13 14.09
CA SER A 24 12.89 -8.81 13.48
C SER A 24 11.65 -8.23 12.77
N ALA A 25 10.56 -9.01 12.64
CA ALA A 25 9.33 -8.56 12.01
C ALA A 25 8.51 -7.63 12.93
N LYS A 26 7.60 -6.84 12.34
CA LYS A 26 6.64 -5.99 13.09
C LYS A 26 5.88 -6.80 14.14
N VAL A 27 5.49 -8.03 13.78
CA VAL A 27 4.94 -9.03 14.71
C VAL A 27 5.93 -10.19 14.75
N PRO A 28 6.72 -10.31 15.82
CA PRO A 28 7.63 -11.43 16.00
C PRO A 28 6.89 -12.77 16.06
N ILE A 29 7.38 -13.77 15.33
CA ILE A 29 6.79 -15.11 15.27
C ILE A 29 7.82 -16.22 15.42
N VAL A 30 7.39 -17.37 15.92
CA VAL A 30 8.08 -18.66 15.78
C VAL A 30 7.34 -19.45 14.71
N LYS A 31 8.02 -19.80 13.63
CA LYS A 31 7.54 -20.79 12.68
C LYS A 31 7.90 -22.17 13.22
N ALA A 32 6.91 -23.02 13.41
CA ALA A 32 7.09 -24.38 13.89
C ALA A 32 6.21 -25.34 13.07
N GLU A 33 6.48 -26.63 13.17
CA GLU A 33 5.64 -27.68 12.62
C GLU A 33 5.14 -28.56 13.76
N HIS A 34 3.83 -28.79 13.81
CA HIS A 34 3.25 -29.76 14.73
C HIS A 34 3.51 -31.17 14.18
N ILE A 35 4.42 -31.90 14.83
CA ILE A 35 4.97 -33.18 14.37
C ILE A 35 3.88 -34.22 14.11
N PRO A 36 2.89 -34.45 15.01
CA PRO A 36 1.87 -35.48 14.78
C PRO A 36 0.99 -35.26 13.55
N THR A 37 0.80 -34.01 13.11
CA THR A 37 -0.12 -33.68 12.01
C THR A 37 0.59 -33.09 10.78
N GLY A 38 1.90 -32.87 10.83
CA GLY A 38 2.67 -32.17 9.80
C GLY A 38 2.17 -30.75 9.54
N THR A 39 1.50 -30.12 10.50
CA THR A 39 0.82 -28.83 10.29
C THR A 39 1.78 -27.68 10.59
N PRO A 40 2.08 -26.80 9.61
CA PRO A 40 2.89 -25.61 9.85
C PRO A 40 2.12 -24.62 10.73
N CYS A 41 2.83 -23.99 11.66
CA CYS A 41 2.31 -23.14 12.71
C CYS A 41 3.14 -21.85 12.80
N ASP A 42 2.47 -20.69 12.68
CA ASP A 42 3.07 -19.39 12.97
C ASP A 42 2.59 -18.91 14.34
N ILE A 43 3.48 -18.90 15.33
CA ILE A 43 3.14 -18.60 16.73
C ILE A 43 3.61 -17.18 17.06
N SER A 44 2.67 -16.30 17.43
CA SER A 44 2.95 -14.93 17.88
C SER A 44 2.44 -14.74 19.31
N ALA A 45 2.99 -13.76 20.04
CA ALA A 45 2.57 -13.41 21.39
C ALA A 45 2.10 -11.96 21.46
N GLY A 46 0.98 -11.70 22.13
CA GLY A 46 0.48 -10.36 22.40
C GLY A 46 -0.18 -9.65 21.20
N ASN A 47 -0.46 -10.35 20.10
CA ASN A 47 -1.15 -9.79 18.94
C ASN A 47 -2.68 -9.82 19.12
N SER A 48 -3.20 -9.05 20.08
CA SER A 48 -4.63 -9.01 20.41
C SER A 48 -5.48 -8.51 19.23
N LEU A 49 -4.99 -7.53 18.47
CA LEU A 49 -5.70 -7.00 17.29
C LEU A 49 -5.97 -8.07 16.23
N ALA A 50 -5.04 -9.01 16.00
CA ALA A 50 -5.27 -10.11 15.07
C ALA A 50 -6.43 -11.01 15.49
N VAL A 51 -6.68 -11.17 16.80
CA VAL A 51 -7.85 -11.91 17.32
C VAL A 51 -9.14 -11.17 16.98
N HIS A 52 -9.19 -9.85 17.19
CA HIS A 52 -10.35 -9.04 16.83
C HIS A 52 -10.60 -9.03 15.31
N ASN A 53 -9.55 -8.90 14.49
CA ASN A 53 -9.64 -9.01 13.05
C ASN A 53 -10.23 -10.37 12.64
N THR A 54 -9.74 -11.47 13.24
CA THR A 54 -10.26 -12.82 12.99
C THR A 54 -11.75 -12.93 13.34
N ASN A 55 -12.17 -12.35 14.46
CA ASN A 55 -13.58 -12.34 14.87
C ASN A 55 -14.45 -11.50 13.93
N LEU A 56 -13.97 -10.35 13.44
CA LEU A 56 -14.67 -9.54 12.45
C LEU A 56 -14.81 -10.29 11.11
N MET A 57 -13.74 -10.91 10.62
CA MET A 57 -13.79 -11.75 9.41
C MET A 57 -14.77 -12.92 9.57
N ARG A 58 -14.79 -13.54 10.75
CA ARG A 58 -15.74 -14.62 11.09
C ARG A 58 -17.19 -14.11 11.02
N ALA A 59 -17.47 -12.96 11.60
CA ALA A 59 -18.80 -12.34 11.57
C ALA A 59 -19.28 -12.10 10.13
N TYR A 60 -18.45 -11.52 9.27
CA TYR A 60 -18.78 -11.38 7.85
C TYR A 60 -19.02 -12.72 7.16
N SER A 61 -18.20 -13.74 7.45
CA SER A 61 -18.35 -15.08 6.86
C SER A 61 -19.65 -15.81 7.28
N GLN A 62 -20.23 -15.41 8.41
CA GLN A 62 -21.49 -15.95 8.94
C GLN A 62 -22.70 -15.13 8.48
N TYR A 63 -22.49 -13.88 8.07
CA TYR A 63 -23.56 -12.98 7.66
C TYR A 63 -24.23 -13.39 6.34
N ASP A 64 -23.46 -13.80 5.32
CA ASP A 64 -24.02 -14.30 4.05
C ASP A 64 -23.27 -15.56 3.58
N ARG A 65 -24.04 -16.57 3.14
CA ARG A 65 -23.53 -17.88 2.69
C ARG A 65 -22.54 -17.79 1.53
N ARG A 66 -22.61 -16.72 0.72
CA ARG A 66 -21.79 -16.51 -0.48
C ARG A 66 -20.38 -16.01 -0.16
N VAL A 67 -20.14 -15.47 1.05
CA VAL A 67 -18.86 -14.89 1.44
C VAL A 67 -17.74 -15.92 1.40
N LYS A 68 -17.93 -17.06 2.06
CA LYS A 68 -16.91 -18.12 2.13
C LYS A 68 -16.50 -18.62 0.74
N PRO A 69 -17.41 -19.10 -0.13
CA PRO A 69 -17.01 -19.62 -1.44
C PRO A 69 -16.37 -18.54 -2.32
N LEU A 70 -16.84 -17.28 -2.25
CA LEU A 70 -16.20 -16.18 -2.98
C LEU A 70 -14.76 -15.92 -2.48
N VAL A 71 -14.55 -15.88 -1.16
CA VAL A 71 -13.21 -15.74 -0.56
C VAL A 71 -12.30 -16.89 -0.97
N PHE A 72 -12.78 -18.13 -0.96
CA PHE A 72 -12.00 -19.29 -1.41
C PHE A 72 -11.60 -19.16 -2.88
N GLN A 73 -12.54 -18.80 -3.76
CA GLN A 73 -12.26 -18.62 -5.19
C GLN A 73 -11.24 -17.50 -5.43
N VAL A 74 -11.40 -16.34 -4.77
CA VAL A 74 -10.45 -15.22 -4.89
C VAL A 74 -9.07 -15.59 -4.37
N LYS A 75 -8.98 -16.25 -3.21
CA LYS A 75 -7.70 -16.69 -2.64
C LYS A 75 -6.99 -17.71 -3.52
N SER A 76 -7.72 -18.71 -4.02
CA SER A 76 -7.16 -19.73 -4.93
C SER A 76 -6.60 -19.07 -6.19
N TRP A 77 -7.40 -18.20 -6.82
CA TRP A 77 -6.99 -17.43 -7.98
C TRP A 77 -5.73 -16.59 -7.68
N ALA A 78 -5.77 -15.74 -6.66
CA ALA A 78 -4.66 -14.86 -6.30
C ALA A 78 -3.38 -15.63 -5.95
N LYS A 79 -3.48 -16.78 -5.27
CA LYS A 79 -2.32 -17.64 -4.95
C LYS A 79 -1.70 -18.22 -6.21
N ASN A 80 -2.51 -18.76 -7.12
CA ASN A 80 -2.01 -19.36 -8.36
C ASN A 80 -1.39 -18.33 -9.30
N ARG A 81 -1.86 -17.07 -9.23
CA ARG A 81 -1.30 -15.94 -9.97
C ARG A 81 -0.12 -15.25 -9.27
N GLN A 82 0.35 -15.80 -8.13
CA GLN A 82 1.46 -15.27 -7.34
C GLN A 82 1.27 -13.82 -6.86
N ILE A 83 0.03 -13.41 -6.58
CA ILE A 83 -0.32 -12.07 -6.08
C ILE A 83 -0.83 -12.07 -4.63
N ALA A 84 -0.63 -13.16 -3.89
CA ALA A 84 -1.14 -13.37 -2.53
C ALA A 84 -0.05 -13.55 -1.45
N ASP A 85 1.14 -13.00 -1.68
CA ASP A 85 2.28 -13.11 -0.77
C ASP A 85 2.95 -11.74 -0.50
N ALA A 86 2.68 -11.19 0.69
CA ALA A 86 3.27 -9.94 1.16
C ALA A 86 4.79 -10.04 1.38
N SER A 87 5.27 -11.23 1.74
CA SER A 87 6.70 -11.51 1.88
C SER A 87 7.42 -11.54 0.53
N GLN A 88 6.70 -11.56 -0.60
CA GLN A 88 7.23 -11.44 -1.96
C GLN A 88 6.96 -10.08 -2.63
N GLY A 89 6.19 -9.22 -1.95
CA GLY A 89 5.98 -7.83 -2.38
C GLY A 89 4.68 -7.64 -3.15
N THR A 90 3.71 -8.51 -2.86
CA THR A 90 2.31 -8.40 -3.24
C THR A 90 1.48 -8.16 -1.97
N ILE A 91 0.19 -8.47 -1.95
CA ILE A 91 -0.65 -8.30 -0.74
C ILE A 91 -0.91 -9.64 -0.05
N SER A 92 -1.14 -9.61 1.26
CA SER A 92 -1.34 -10.82 2.05
C SER A 92 -2.70 -11.48 1.76
N SER A 93 -2.83 -12.77 2.13
CA SER A 93 -4.14 -13.43 2.09
C SER A 93 -5.21 -12.69 2.90
N TYR A 94 -4.85 -12.00 3.98
CA TYR A 94 -5.78 -11.20 4.77
C TYR A 94 -6.26 -9.97 3.99
N ALA A 95 -5.36 -9.26 3.32
CA ALA A 95 -5.70 -8.12 2.48
C ALA A 95 -6.70 -8.50 1.37
N TRP A 96 -6.52 -9.66 0.73
CA TRP A 96 -7.49 -10.19 -0.25
C TRP A 96 -8.89 -10.41 0.34
N VAL A 97 -9.00 -10.88 1.60
CA VAL A 97 -10.29 -11.03 2.29
C VAL A 97 -10.94 -9.67 2.54
N VAL A 98 -10.15 -8.67 2.95
CA VAL A 98 -10.62 -7.29 3.13
C VAL A 98 -11.15 -6.69 1.82
N LEU A 99 -10.47 -6.94 0.69
CA LEU A 99 -10.96 -6.53 -0.64
C LEU A 99 -12.32 -7.16 -0.97
N VAL A 100 -12.48 -8.47 -0.71
CA VAL A 100 -13.76 -9.16 -0.96
C VAL A 100 -14.88 -8.59 -0.09
N ILE A 101 -14.63 -8.41 1.21
CA ILE A 101 -15.63 -7.84 2.13
C ILE A 101 -16.03 -6.43 1.66
N PHE A 102 -15.05 -5.59 1.33
CA PHE A 102 -15.32 -4.24 0.85
C PHE A 102 -16.17 -4.23 -0.41
N PHE A 103 -15.81 -5.06 -1.39
CA PHE A 103 -16.58 -5.21 -2.62
C PHE A 103 -18.04 -5.60 -2.33
N LEU A 104 -18.26 -6.56 -1.42
CA LEU A 104 -19.60 -7.00 -1.03
C LEU A 104 -20.38 -5.95 -0.22
N GLN A 105 -19.70 -4.95 0.34
CA GLN A 105 -20.32 -3.77 0.97
C GLN A 105 -20.76 -2.70 -0.04
N GLN A 106 -20.29 -2.78 -1.29
CA GLN A 106 -20.67 -1.83 -2.32
C GLN A 106 -22.03 -2.20 -2.91
N ARG A 107 -22.87 -1.18 -3.13
CA ARG A 107 -24.16 -1.37 -3.80
C ARG A 107 -23.97 -1.84 -5.24
N LYS A 108 -24.87 -2.68 -5.71
CA LYS A 108 -24.98 -3.00 -7.14
C LYS A 108 -25.47 -1.75 -7.85
N HIS A 109 -24.63 -1.18 -8.71
CA HIS A 109 -25.01 -0.04 -9.55
C HIS A 109 -25.12 -0.51 -10.99
N ASP A 110 -26.33 -0.85 -11.44
CA ASP A 110 -26.58 -1.50 -12.73
C ASP A 110 -26.00 -0.72 -13.93
N GLN A 111 -25.91 0.62 -13.84
CA GLN A 111 -25.30 1.43 -14.89
C GLN A 111 -23.79 1.18 -15.09
N LEU A 112 -23.10 0.70 -14.06
CA LEU A 112 -21.65 0.51 -14.10
C LEU A 112 -21.24 -0.83 -14.71
N TYR A 113 -22.15 -1.81 -14.74
CA TYR A 113 -21.87 -3.20 -15.14
C TYR A 113 -22.38 -3.57 -16.54
N GLY A 114 -22.93 -2.62 -17.30
CA GLY A 114 -23.27 -2.80 -18.72
C GLY A 114 -24.37 -3.83 -19.03
N PHE A 115 -24.95 -4.48 -18.01
CA PHE A 115 -26.10 -5.36 -18.17
C PHE A 115 -27.36 -4.53 -18.41
N LYS A 116 -27.62 -4.18 -19.68
CA LYS A 116 -28.97 -3.81 -20.10
C LYS A 116 -29.81 -5.08 -19.98
N ARG A 117 -30.61 -5.20 -18.91
CA ARG A 117 -31.75 -6.11 -18.95
C ARG A 117 -32.66 -5.61 -20.07
N ASP A 118 -32.96 -6.48 -21.02
CA ASP A 118 -33.87 -6.20 -22.13
C ASP A 118 -35.30 -6.13 -21.57
N THR A 119 -35.63 -5.01 -20.91
CA THR A 119 -36.98 -4.72 -20.46
C THR A 119 -37.47 -3.54 -21.27
N ARG A 120 -38.40 -3.82 -22.20
CA ARG A 120 -39.12 -2.88 -23.06
C ARG A 120 -40.00 -1.86 -22.30
N ASP A 121 -39.86 -1.74 -20.98
CA ASP A 121 -40.62 -0.82 -20.15
C ASP A 121 -39.72 0.30 -19.62
N GLU A 122 -39.81 1.45 -20.29
CA GLU A 122 -39.14 2.73 -19.95
C GLU A 122 -39.57 3.33 -18.59
N ALA A 123 -40.32 2.58 -17.78
CA ALA A 123 -40.81 2.96 -16.45
C ALA A 123 -40.32 2.03 -15.33
N THR A 124 -39.28 1.22 -15.56
CA THR A 124 -38.71 0.41 -14.48
C THR A 124 -37.86 1.32 -13.57
N SER A 125 -38.50 1.86 -12.52
CA SER A 125 -37.82 2.57 -11.44
C SER A 125 -36.57 1.79 -11.02
N TYR A 126 -35.41 2.46 -11.02
CA TYR A 126 -34.14 1.90 -10.56
C TYR A 126 -34.35 1.02 -9.32
N ILE A 127 -34.21 -0.30 -9.47
CA ILE A 127 -34.30 -1.20 -8.33
C ILE A 127 -33.04 -0.97 -7.52
N ASP A 128 -33.21 -0.33 -6.37
CA ASP A 128 -32.12 -0.12 -5.43
C ASP A 128 -31.80 -1.46 -4.75
N VAL A 129 -30.73 -2.11 -5.18
CA VAL A 129 -30.30 -3.43 -4.67
C VAL A 129 -29.35 -3.23 -3.48
N LEU A 130 -29.65 -3.90 -2.37
CA LEU A 130 -28.83 -3.85 -1.17
C LEU A 130 -27.47 -4.50 -1.39
N PRO A 131 -26.40 -3.96 -0.76
CA PRO A 131 -25.13 -4.66 -0.74
C PRO A 131 -25.28 -6.01 -0.02
N VAL A 132 -24.51 -7.00 -0.46
CA VAL A 132 -24.50 -8.35 0.13
C VAL A 132 -24.11 -8.30 1.61
N LEU A 133 -23.14 -7.44 1.95
CA LEU A 133 -22.68 -7.23 3.33
C LEU A 133 -22.96 -5.81 3.81
N PRO A 134 -23.37 -5.63 5.07
CA PRO A 134 -23.37 -4.31 5.69
C PRO A 134 -21.98 -3.92 6.17
N CYS A 135 -21.86 -2.70 6.65
CA CYS A 135 -20.71 -2.32 7.48
C CYS A 135 -20.99 -2.66 8.95
N LEU A 136 -20.30 -3.66 9.50
CA LEU A 136 -20.49 -4.08 10.90
C LEU A 136 -19.84 -3.14 11.92
N GLN A 137 -18.90 -2.30 11.49
CA GLN A 137 -18.24 -1.31 12.35
C GLN A 137 -18.95 0.05 12.33
N THR A 138 -19.79 0.32 11.33
CA THR A 138 -20.62 1.53 11.29
C THR A 138 -22.01 1.25 10.71
N GLN A 139 -22.96 0.88 11.57
CA GLN A 139 -24.36 1.30 11.48
C GLN A 139 -24.96 1.38 12.91
N GLY A 140 -25.40 2.59 13.30
CA GLY A 140 -26.41 2.79 14.36
C GLY A 140 -26.04 3.59 15.61
N THR A 141 -24.78 3.68 16.06
CA THR A 141 -24.49 4.37 17.33
C THR A 141 -23.16 5.12 17.30
N LYS A 142 -23.20 6.45 17.48
CA LYS A 142 -22.03 7.29 17.79
C LYS A 142 -21.44 7.01 19.19
N GLU A 143 -22.04 6.09 19.95
CA GLU A 143 -21.79 5.91 21.39
C GLU A 143 -21.22 4.55 21.79
N ARG A 144 -20.98 3.62 20.85
CA ARG A 144 -20.42 2.30 21.18
C ARG A 144 -18.98 2.19 20.72
N LYS A 145 -18.07 2.13 21.70
CA LYS A 145 -16.64 1.85 21.51
C LYS A 145 -16.28 0.61 22.31
N GLU A 146 -15.41 -0.22 21.77
CA GLU A 146 -14.80 -1.36 22.45
C GLU A 146 -13.29 -1.10 22.37
N ILE A 147 -12.70 -0.54 23.43
CA ILE A 147 -11.30 -0.13 23.41
C ILE A 147 -10.42 -1.25 23.93
N VAL A 148 -9.46 -1.67 23.11
CA VAL A 148 -8.40 -2.60 23.52
C VAL A 148 -7.08 -1.85 23.50
N LYS A 149 -6.33 -1.99 24.60
CA LYS A 149 -4.96 -1.50 24.71
C LYS A 149 -4.02 -2.66 24.48
N THR A 150 -3.04 -2.46 23.60
CA THR A 150 -2.01 -3.46 23.36
C THR A 150 -0.68 -2.81 23.10
N LYS A 151 0.39 -3.50 23.50
CA LYS A 151 1.76 -3.08 23.19
C LYS A 151 1.92 -3.06 21.69
N TYR A 152 2.28 -1.90 21.17
CA TYR A 152 2.55 -1.71 19.75
C TYR A 152 4.02 -1.29 19.60
N ASN A 153 4.79 -2.03 18.79
CA ASN A 153 6.24 -1.85 18.63
C ASN A 153 7.06 -1.88 19.93
N GLY A 154 6.52 -2.44 21.03
CA GLY A 154 7.29 -2.77 22.24
C GLY A 154 7.46 -1.65 23.27
N GLU A 155 6.93 -0.45 23.04
CA GLU A 155 7.25 0.72 23.90
C GLU A 155 6.04 1.28 24.65
N GLU A 156 4.84 1.35 24.06
CA GLU A 156 3.64 1.87 24.74
C GLU A 156 2.36 1.09 24.39
N ASP A 157 1.39 1.11 25.32
CA ASP A 157 0.05 0.58 25.11
C ASP A 157 -0.77 1.55 24.26
N VAL A 158 -0.98 1.20 22.99
CA VAL A 158 -1.80 1.98 22.07
C VAL A 158 -3.25 1.50 22.18
N ALA A 159 -4.19 2.43 22.27
CA ALA A 159 -5.62 2.16 22.32
C ALA A 159 -6.22 2.07 20.92
N PHE A 160 -6.93 0.98 20.64
CA PHE A 160 -7.62 0.74 19.39
C PHE A 160 -9.11 0.50 19.65
N ASP A 161 -9.98 1.10 18.84
CA ASP A 161 -11.41 0.80 18.86
C ASP A 161 -11.66 -0.43 18.00
N VAL A 162 -11.96 -1.54 18.66
CA VAL A 162 -12.20 -2.85 18.05
C VAL A 162 -13.69 -3.20 17.95
N PHE A 163 -14.56 -2.20 18.15
CA PHE A 163 -16.00 -2.43 18.13
C PHE A 163 -16.50 -2.87 16.75
N PHE A 164 -17.35 -3.88 16.76
CA PHE A 164 -18.24 -4.23 15.65
C PHE A 164 -19.48 -4.95 16.20
N ARG A 165 -20.58 -4.92 15.44
CA ARG A 165 -21.82 -5.59 15.81
C ARG A 165 -21.66 -7.12 15.75
N LYS A 166 -21.82 -7.79 16.90
CA LYS A 166 -21.70 -9.26 17.04
C LYS A 166 -23.03 -10.00 16.85
N ASP A 167 -24.16 -9.36 17.16
CA ASP A 167 -25.50 -9.89 16.92
C ASP A 167 -25.91 -9.64 15.46
N LEU A 168 -25.69 -10.65 14.61
CA LEU A 168 -25.92 -10.53 13.17
C LEU A 168 -27.40 -10.57 12.79
N ASP A 169 -28.25 -11.24 13.57
CA ASP A 169 -29.68 -11.33 13.30
C ASP A 169 -30.37 -10.00 13.61
N GLN A 170 -29.98 -9.34 14.71
CA GLN A 170 -30.40 -7.97 14.98
C GLN A 170 -29.99 -7.02 13.84
N VAL A 171 -28.75 -7.13 13.35
CA VAL A 171 -28.26 -6.30 12.24
C VAL A 171 -29.07 -6.53 10.97
N ARG A 172 -29.36 -7.78 10.61
CA ARG A 172 -30.19 -8.13 9.44
C ARG A 172 -31.57 -7.49 9.54
N GLU A 173 -32.23 -7.58 10.68
CA GLU A 173 -33.56 -7.01 10.90
C GLU A 173 -33.55 -5.48 10.84
N GLU A 174 -32.54 -4.82 11.41
CA GLU A 174 -32.36 -3.37 11.31
C GLU A 174 -32.20 -2.91 9.86
N ILE A 175 -31.33 -3.57 9.09
CA ILE A 175 -31.10 -3.24 7.67
C ILE A 175 -32.36 -3.48 6.85
N ARG A 176 -33.05 -4.60 7.06
CA ARG A 176 -34.31 -4.92 6.38
C ARG A 176 -35.37 -3.87 6.68
N ARG A 177 -35.49 -3.43 7.94
CA ARG A 177 -36.44 -2.39 8.36
C ARG A 177 -36.09 -1.01 7.78
N ALA A 178 -34.81 -0.66 7.72
CA ALA A 178 -34.36 0.62 7.18
C ALA A 178 -34.47 0.68 5.64
N ASN A 179 -34.42 -0.46 4.95
CA ASN A 179 -34.39 -0.54 3.49
C ASN A 179 -35.56 -1.35 2.91
N LYS A 180 -36.77 -1.19 3.46
CA LYS A 180 -37.98 -1.95 3.05
C LYS A 180 -38.31 -1.89 1.57
N LYS A 181 -37.86 -0.86 0.85
CA LYS A 181 -38.09 -0.65 -0.59
C LYS A 181 -36.98 -1.23 -1.47
N CYS A 182 -35.85 -1.63 -0.88
CA CYS A 182 -34.71 -2.17 -1.61
C CYS A 182 -34.85 -3.68 -1.77
N GLN A 183 -34.36 -4.22 -2.89
CA GLN A 183 -34.31 -5.67 -3.09
C GLN A 183 -32.99 -6.24 -2.53
N PRO A 184 -32.98 -7.47 -2.00
CA PRO A 184 -31.74 -8.14 -1.66
C PRO A 184 -30.94 -8.46 -2.93
N ASP A 185 -29.61 -8.42 -2.86
CA ASP A 185 -28.75 -8.92 -3.94
C ASP A 185 -28.88 -10.44 -4.03
N ASP A 186 -29.38 -10.93 -5.16
CA ASP A 186 -29.61 -12.34 -5.50
C ASP A 186 -28.49 -12.95 -6.35
N SER A 187 -27.39 -12.22 -6.58
CA SER A 187 -26.31 -12.66 -7.45
C SER A 187 -25.69 -13.99 -6.98
N SER A 188 -25.41 -14.85 -7.95
CA SER A 188 -24.66 -16.09 -7.72
C SER A 188 -23.22 -15.80 -7.31
N VAL A 189 -22.52 -16.78 -6.73
CA VAL A 189 -21.09 -16.64 -6.39
C VAL A 189 -20.25 -16.33 -7.64
N GLY A 190 -20.59 -16.93 -8.79
CA GLY A 190 -19.90 -16.67 -10.06
C GLY A 190 -20.09 -15.24 -10.55
N GLU A 191 -21.31 -14.71 -10.47
CA GLU A 191 -21.59 -13.30 -10.82
C GLU A 191 -20.86 -12.34 -9.88
N LEU A 192 -20.86 -12.63 -8.57
CA LEU A 192 -20.11 -11.83 -7.59
C LEU A 192 -18.60 -11.87 -7.86
N PHE A 193 -18.05 -13.02 -8.26
CA PHE A 193 -16.63 -13.13 -8.61
C PHE A 193 -16.30 -12.32 -9.87
N ALA A 194 -17.11 -12.40 -10.93
CA ALA A 194 -16.94 -11.57 -12.12
C ALA A 194 -17.02 -10.07 -11.79
N ARG A 195 -18.02 -9.66 -11.00
CA ARG A 195 -18.19 -8.27 -10.56
C ARG A 195 -17.04 -7.79 -9.67
N PHE A 196 -16.50 -8.66 -8.81
CA PHE A 196 -15.31 -8.37 -7.99
C PHE A 196 -14.10 -8.04 -8.86
N LEU A 197 -13.84 -8.86 -9.88
CA LEU A 197 -12.75 -8.62 -10.82
C LEU A 197 -12.96 -7.31 -11.60
N PHE A 198 -14.19 -7.05 -12.06
CA PHE A 198 -14.54 -5.82 -12.76
C PHE A 198 -14.36 -4.58 -11.88
N PHE A 199 -14.82 -4.66 -10.63
CA PHE A 199 -14.73 -3.57 -9.68
C PHE A 199 -13.27 -3.12 -9.47
N TYR A 200 -12.37 -4.06 -9.18
CA TYR A 200 -10.96 -3.72 -8.96
C TYR A 200 -10.17 -3.49 -10.25
N GLY A 201 -10.58 -4.07 -11.38
CA GLY A 201 -9.93 -3.89 -12.67
C GLY A 201 -10.25 -2.56 -13.36
N TYR A 202 -11.45 -2.03 -13.15
CA TYR A 202 -11.99 -0.91 -13.95
C TYR A 202 -12.73 0.17 -13.15
N VAL A 203 -13.34 -0.15 -12.01
CA VAL A 203 -14.20 0.80 -11.27
C VAL A 203 -13.39 1.59 -10.24
N LEU A 204 -12.64 0.90 -9.39
CA LEU A 204 -11.90 1.55 -8.32
C LEU A 204 -10.65 2.22 -8.90
N ASN A 205 -10.62 3.56 -8.87
CA ASN A 205 -9.39 4.31 -9.12
C ASN A 205 -8.46 4.18 -7.90
N ILE A 206 -7.57 3.19 -7.94
CA ILE A 206 -6.62 2.87 -6.87
C ILE A 206 -5.65 4.01 -6.56
N GLU A 207 -5.38 4.93 -7.50
CA GLU A 207 -4.46 6.05 -7.27
C GLU A 207 -5.07 7.11 -6.34
N SER A 208 -6.39 7.24 -6.37
CA SER A 208 -7.13 8.29 -5.65
C SER A 208 -7.94 7.77 -4.48
N PHE A 209 -8.35 6.50 -4.51
CA PHE A 209 -9.25 5.92 -3.51
C PHE A 209 -8.63 4.71 -2.81
N LEU A 210 -8.93 4.57 -1.52
CA LEU A 210 -8.57 3.41 -0.72
C LEU A 210 -9.79 2.56 -0.38
N VAL A 211 -9.51 1.31 -0.03
CA VAL A 211 -10.48 0.34 0.50
C VAL A 211 -10.56 0.47 2.01
N SER A 212 -11.77 0.68 2.55
CA SER A 212 -12.02 0.69 4.00
C SER A 212 -13.33 -0.06 4.30
N ILE A 213 -13.20 -1.25 4.92
CA ILE A 213 -14.37 -2.05 5.33
C ILE A 213 -15.04 -1.50 6.59
N ARG A 214 -14.32 -0.68 7.36
CA ARG A 214 -14.82 0.02 8.54
C ARG A 214 -15.78 1.13 8.19
N LEU A 215 -15.56 1.80 7.05
CA LEU A 215 -16.45 2.86 6.57
C LEU A 215 -17.45 2.35 5.53
N GLY A 216 -17.21 1.16 4.95
CA GLY A 216 -18.07 0.53 3.94
C GLY A 216 -18.16 1.30 2.63
N LYS A 217 -17.32 2.32 2.42
CA LYS A 217 -17.37 3.23 1.27
C LYS A 217 -15.97 3.53 0.76
N VAL A 218 -15.88 3.90 -0.52
CA VAL A 218 -14.63 4.42 -1.10
C VAL A 218 -14.23 5.73 -0.42
N VAL A 219 -12.96 5.83 -0.01
CA VAL A 219 -12.42 7.02 0.66
C VAL A 219 -11.33 7.63 -0.20
N ASN A 220 -11.41 8.94 -0.43
CA ASN A 220 -10.41 9.66 -1.22
C ASN A 220 -9.15 9.91 -0.38
N LYS A 221 -8.00 9.43 -0.84
CA LYS A 221 -6.71 9.51 -0.12
C LYS A 221 -6.15 10.92 -0.06
N HIS A 222 -6.52 11.79 -0.99
CA HIS A 222 -5.97 13.14 -1.13
C HIS A 222 -6.73 14.17 -0.29
N ARG A 223 -7.84 13.76 0.33
CA ARG A 223 -8.60 14.60 1.27
C ARG A 223 -8.08 14.42 2.70
N ASP A 224 -8.35 15.42 3.53
CA ASP A 224 -8.22 15.37 4.98
C ASP A 224 -6.83 14.92 5.51
N ASN A 225 -5.77 15.15 4.72
CA ASN A 225 -4.40 14.74 5.03
C ASN A 225 -4.29 13.23 5.39
N HIS A 226 -5.04 12.37 4.70
CA HIS A 226 -5.11 10.95 4.99
C HIS A 226 -3.71 10.29 5.07
N PRO A 227 -3.45 9.35 6.00
CA PRO A 227 -2.14 8.69 6.15
C PRO A 227 -1.59 8.09 4.85
N PHE A 228 -2.48 7.60 3.98
CA PHE A 228 -2.13 6.91 2.73
C PHE A 228 -2.02 7.83 1.50
N ARG A 229 -2.11 9.16 1.66
CA ARG A 229 -2.10 10.14 0.55
C ARG A 229 -0.87 10.05 -0.38
N ARG A 230 0.25 9.52 0.12
CA ARG A 230 1.49 9.35 -0.64
C ARG A 230 1.53 8.05 -1.46
N ASN A 231 0.62 7.11 -1.20
CA ASN A 231 0.55 5.85 -1.94
C ASN A 231 -0.34 6.01 -3.18
N SER A 232 0.30 6.03 -4.35
CA SER A 232 -0.35 6.07 -5.66
C SER A 232 -0.77 4.68 -6.19
N GLY A 233 -0.56 3.61 -5.44
CA GLY A 233 -1.01 2.25 -5.75
C GLY A 233 -2.27 1.85 -4.97
N LEU A 234 -2.60 0.56 -4.95
CA LEU A 234 -3.68 0.01 -4.14
C LEU A 234 -3.40 0.26 -2.65
N SER A 235 -4.33 0.93 -1.97
CA SER A 235 -4.31 1.13 -0.52
C SER A 235 -5.51 0.47 0.13
N ILE A 236 -5.24 -0.24 1.23
CA ILE A 236 -6.23 -1.04 1.95
C ILE A 236 -6.06 -0.73 3.44
N GLU A 237 -7.01 -0.02 4.02
CA GLU A 237 -7.04 0.29 5.46
C GLU A 237 -7.34 -0.97 6.26
N ASP A 238 -6.53 -1.25 7.30
CA ASP A 238 -6.93 -2.22 8.32
C ASP A 238 -8.12 -1.68 9.14
N PRO A 239 -9.15 -2.50 9.41
CA PRO A 239 -10.37 -2.06 10.11
C PRO A 239 -10.15 -1.55 11.54
N PHE A 240 -9.06 -1.92 12.22
CA PHE A 240 -8.79 -1.47 13.60
C PHE A 240 -7.50 -0.65 13.69
N GLU A 241 -6.50 -0.96 12.87
CA GLU A 241 -5.23 -0.24 12.82
C GLU A 241 -5.22 0.77 11.66
N LEU A 242 -5.83 1.95 11.84
CA LEU A 242 -6.14 2.90 10.75
C LEU A 242 -4.92 3.48 10.01
N GLU A 243 -3.73 3.43 10.60
CA GLU A 243 -2.49 3.84 9.96
C GLU A 243 -1.79 2.69 9.19
N HIS A 244 -2.35 1.48 9.26
CA HIS A 244 -1.79 0.31 8.60
C HIS A 244 -2.40 0.12 7.21
N ASP A 245 -1.64 0.52 6.18
CA ASP A 245 -1.96 0.20 4.79
C ASP A 245 -1.49 -1.23 4.46
N LEU A 246 -2.42 -2.18 4.32
CA LEU A 246 -2.14 -3.56 3.93
C LEU A 246 -1.59 -3.66 2.49
N GLY A 247 -1.80 -2.63 1.66
CA GLY A 247 -1.23 -2.50 0.31
C GLY A 247 0.20 -1.94 0.28
N SER A 248 0.74 -1.48 1.42
CA SER A 248 2.08 -0.86 1.48
C SER A 248 3.23 -1.78 1.09
N LYS A 249 3.00 -3.10 1.02
CA LYS A 249 3.99 -4.10 0.62
C LYS A 249 4.10 -4.30 -0.90
N ILE A 250 3.18 -3.74 -1.68
CA ILE A 250 3.19 -3.87 -3.14
C ILE A 250 4.44 -3.18 -3.73
N ARG A 251 5.12 -3.87 -4.66
CA ARG A 251 6.36 -3.41 -5.32
C ARG A 251 6.16 -2.23 -6.28
N GLY A 252 6.03 -1.04 -5.73
CA GLY A 252 5.99 0.21 -6.50
C GLY A 252 4.94 0.18 -7.60
N LYS A 253 5.16 0.93 -8.69
CA LYS A 253 4.19 1.01 -9.79
C LYS A 253 4.03 -0.31 -10.55
N ALA A 254 5.13 -1.04 -10.77
CA ALA A 254 5.12 -2.29 -11.52
C ALA A 254 4.30 -3.38 -10.81
N GLY A 255 4.47 -3.56 -9.50
CA GLY A 255 3.68 -4.52 -8.73
C GLY A 255 2.19 -4.16 -8.69
N ASN A 256 1.86 -2.86 -8.65
CA ASN A 256 0.48 -2.40 -8.74
C ASN A 256 -0.13 -2.66 -10.11
N ALA A 257 0.61 -2.38 -11.19
CA ALA A 257 0.19 -2.67 -12.55
C ALA A 257 -0.06 -4.17 -12.75
N PHE A 258 0.84 -5.03 -12.25
CA PHE A 258 0.70 -6.49 -12.35
C PHE A 258 -0.56 -7.01 -11.66
N ILE A 259 -0.85 -6.56 -10.43
CA ILE A 259 -2.08 -6.93 -9.73
C ILE A 259 -3.32 -6.46 -10.53
N LEU A 260 -3.29 -5.24 -11.05
CA LEU A 260 -4.38 -4.66 -11.83
C LEU A 260 -4.61 -5.40 -13.16
N GLU A 261 -3.53 -5.79 -13.85
CA GLU A 261 -3.58 -6.56 -15.08
C GLU A 261 -4.15 -7.96 -14.85
N GLU A 262 -3.85 -8.60 -13.72
CA GLU A 262 -4.46 -9.89 -13.37
C GLU A 262 -5.98 -9.79 -13.19
N PHE A 263 -6.47 -8.74 -12.52
CA PHE A 263 -7.92 -8.48 -12.45
C PHE A 263 -8.55 -8.37 -13.84
N ARG A 264 -7.91 -7.62 -14.75
CA ARG A 264 -8.40 -7.39 -16.11
C ARG A 264 -8.32 -8.64 -16.98
N ARG A 265 -7.24 -9.41 -16.88
CA ARG A 265 -7.02 -10.66 -17.61
C ARG A 265 -8.07 -11.72 -17.26
N ALA A 266 -8.46 -11.81 -15.99
CA ALA A 266 -9.39 -12.83 -15.54
C ALA A 266 -10.81 -12.66 -16.11
N LEU A 267 -11.21 -11.43 -16.45
CA LEU A 267 -12.57 -11.14 -16.93
C LEU A 267 -12.90 -11.75 -18.30
N PRO A 268 -12.11 -11.53 -19.37
CA PRO A 268 -12.36 -12.18 -20.66
C PRO A 268 -12.45 -13.70 -20.56
N VAL A 269 -11.60 -14.33 -19.72
CA VAL A 269 -11.61 -15.78 -19.52
C VAL A 269 -12.95 -16.29 -18.94
N LEU A 270 -13.59 -15.51 -18.07
CA LEU A 270 -14.92 -15.82 -17.55
C LEU A 270 -16.00 -15.70 -18.62
N PHE A 271 -15.94 -14.65 -19.46
CA PHE A 271 -16.96 -14.38 -20.47
C PHE A 271 -16.83 -15.24 -21.73
N GLU A 272 -15.63 -15.71 -22.07
CA GLU A 272 -15.41 -16.65 -23.17
C GLU A 272 -16.10 -18.00 -22.96
N GLY A 273 -16.43 -18.36 -21.72
CA GLY A 273 -17.26 -19.54 -21.41
C GLY A 273 -16.66 -20.88 -21.86
N LYS A 274 -15.33 -20.99 -21.92
CA LYS A 274 -14.64 -22.23 -22.32
C LYS A 274 -14.86 -23.34 -21.28
N VAL A 275 -14.87 -24.60 -21.74
CA VAL A 275 -15.06 -25.79 -20.89
C VAL A 275 -14.06 -25.83 -19.72
N ASN A 276 -12.86 -25.28 -19.90
CA ASN A 276 -11.79 -25.22 -18.91
C ASN A 276 -11.59 -23.82 -18.29
N THR A 277 -12.61 -22.95 -18.25
CA THR A 277 -12.51 -21.58 -17.72
C THR A 277 -11.85 -21.53 -16.33
N LEU A 278 -12.25 -22.40 -15.38
CA LEU A 278 -11.64 -22.42 -14.05
C LEU A 278 -10.15 -22.79 -14.07
N GLU A 279 -9.75 -23.70 -14.96
CA GLU A 279 -8.35 -24.08 -15.13
C GLU A 279 -7.53 -22.92 -15.70
N ILE A 280 -8.04 -22.24 -16.74
CA ILE A 280 -7.36 -21.10 -17.36
C ILE A 280 -7.24 -19.94 -16.37
N LEU A 281 -8.28 -19.66 -15.57
CA LEU A 281 -8.27 -18.62 -14.55
C LEU A 281 -7.20 -18.87 -13.50
N ASN A 282 -7.13 -20.11 -13.03
CA ASN A 282 -6.26 -20.55 -11.94
C ASN A 282 -4.90 -21.08 -12.44
N ARG A 283 -4.59 -20.99 -13.74
CA ARG A 283 -3.32 -21.47 -14.27
C ARG A 283 -2.18 -20.75 -13.55
N LYS A 284 -1.21 -21.52 -13.06
CA LYS A 284 -0.06 -20.97 -12.34
C LYS A 284 0.72 -20.04 -13.27
N GLN A 285 1.09 -18.87 -12.76
CA GLN A 285 1.96 -17.90 -13.44
C GLN A 285 3.11 -17.58 -12.52
N GLU A 286 4.32 -17.57 -13.07
CA GLU A 286 5.48 -17.05 -12.35
C GLU A 286 5.46 -15.53 -12.32
N LEU A 287 5.81 -14.98 -11.16
CA LEU A 287 5.98 -13.55 -11.02
C LEU A 287 7.04 -13.07 -12.03
N PRO A 288 6.79 -12.03 -12.84
CA PRO A 288 7.76 -11.49 -13.78
C PRO A 288 9.11 -11.23 -13.10
N GLN A 289 10.21 -11.47 -13.81
CA GLN A 289 11.56 -11.41 -13.23
C GLN A 289 11.84 -10.06 -12.55
N GLU A 290 11.37 -8.96 -13.13
CA GLU A 290 11.48 -7.60 -12.59
C GLU A 290 10.70 -7.38 -11.27
N LEU A 291 9.73 -8.25 -10.97
CA LEU A 291 8.94 -8.23 -9.75
C LEU A 291 9.42 -9.24 -8.71
N GLN A 292 10.22 -10.23 -9.09
CA GLN A 292 10.78 -11.21 -8.16
C GLN A 292 11.63 -10.54 -7.08
N ARG A 293 11.51 -11.04 -5.84
CA ARG A 293 12.36 -10.59 -4.73
C ARG A 293 13.77 -11.09 -4.97
N HIS A 294 14.67 -10.15 -5.19
CA HIS A 294 16.10 -10.41 -5.14
C HIS A 294 16.60 -10.04 -3.76
N CYS A 295 17.49 -10.85 -3.22
CA CYS A 295 18.23 -10.52 -2.02
C CYS A 295 19.01 -9.21 -2.25
N PHE A 296 18.80 -8.17 -1.43
CA PHE A 296 19.57 -6.92 -1.56
C PHE A 296 21.07 -7.09 -1.25
N ASN A 297 21.47 -8.20 -0.62
CA ASN A 297 22.85 -8.46 -0.24
C ASN A 297 23.63 -9.19 -1.34
N CYS A 298 23.06 -10.23 -1.95
CA CYS A 298 23.74 -11.04 -2.97
C CYS A 298 23.06 -11.04 -4.34
N TYR A 299 21.89 -10.39 -4.48
CA TYR A 299 21.09 -10.30 -5.70
C TYR A 299 20.57 -11.65 -6.25
N GLU A 300 20.76 -12.74 -5.53
CA GLU A 300 20.12 -14.02 -5.86
C GLU A 300 18.63 -14.02 -5.51
N LEU A 301 17.90 -14.93 -6.14
CA LEU A 301 16.48 -15.18 -5.90
C LEU A 301 16.29 -16.09 -4.67
N ASP A 302 15.04 -16.24 -4.23
CA ASP A 302 14.58 -17.25 -3.25
C ASP A 302 14.99 -17.09 -1.77
N HIS A 303 15.49 -15.91 -1.36
CA HIS A 303 15.65 -15.61 0.07
C HIS A 303 15.59 -14.11 0.38
N GLU A 304 15.19 -13.77 1.61
CA GLU A 304 15.26 -12.38 2.07
C GLU A 304 16.72 -11.98 2.37
N SER A 305 17.07 -10.69 2.25
CA SER A 305 18.42 -10.20 2.57
C SER A 305 18.94 -10.63 3.94
N ARG A 306 18.04 -10.80 4.91
CA ARG A 306 18.36 -11.25 6.27
C ARG A 306 18.72 -12.74 6.37
N GLU A 307 18.23 -13.54 5.43
CA GLU A 307 18.47 -14.98 5.29
C GLU A 307 19.59 -15.27 4.30
N CYS A 308 20.23 -14.21 3.78
CA CYS A 308 21.31 -14.33 2.81
C CYS A 308 22.46 -15.19 3.36
N PRO A 309 22.89 -16.25 2.65
CA PRO A 309 24.08 -17.02 3.02
C PRO A 309 25.34 -16.15 3.09
N LEU A 310 25.37 -15.07 2.31
CA LEU A 310 26.43 -14.06 2.32
C LEU A 310 26.18 -12.92 3.32
N LYS A 311 25.22 -13.05 4.24
CA LYS A 311 24.88 -11.98 5.19
C LYS A 311 26.06 -11.51 6.04
N GLU A 312 27.05 -12.36 6.33
CA GLU A 312 28.24 -11.97 7.09
C GLU A 312 29.28 -11.20 6.25
N ILE A 313 29.30 -11.45 4.94
CA ILE A 313 30.24 -10.83 3.98
C ILE A 313 29.63 -9.55 3.40
N CYS A 314 28.32 -9.54 3.16
CA CYS A 314 27.56 -8.47 2.51
C CYS A 314 26.66 -7.70 3.51
N ASN A 315 27.00 -7.70 4.81
CA ASN A 315 26.14 -7.18 5.89
C ASN A 315 25.96 -5.66 5.84
N PHE A 316 25.17 -5.15 4.90
CA PHE A 316 24.70 -3.77 4.89
C PHE A 316 23.51 -3.56 5.84
N ALA A 317 23.52 -4.23 7.00
CA ALA A 317 22.59 -3.90 8.08
C ALA A 317 22.80 -2.45 8.57
N GLY A 318 23.96 -1.86 8.30
CA GLY A 318 24.24 -0.47 8.58
C GLY A 318 23.65 0.53 7.59
N CYS A 319 23.70 1.78 8.00
CA CYS A 319 23.34 2.92 7.18
C CYS A 319 24.12 2.87 5.87
N MET A 320 23.41 2.69 4.73
CA MET A 320 24.03 2.72 3.39
C MET A 320 24.79 4.02 3.05
N TYR A 321 24.69 5.05 3.90
CA TYR A 321 25.39 6.31 3.73
C TYR A 321 26.69 6.40 4.55
N CYS A 322 26.72 5.89 5.79
CA CYS A 322 27.90 6.01 6.67
C CYS A 322 28.48 4.65 7.13
N GLY A 323 27.91 3.53 6.70
CA GLY A 323 28.35 2.17 7.04
C GLY A 323 28.04 1.73 8.48
N ASN A 324 27.53 2.60 9.35
CA ASN A 324 27.32 2.28 10.76
C ASN A 324 26.10 1.31 10.94
N PRO A 325 26.28 0.15 11.60
CA PRO A 325 25.26 -0.89 11.77
C PRO A 325 24.04 -0.48 12.62
N ASP A 326 24.16 0.54 13.48
CA ASP A 326 23.19 0.87 14.52
C ASP A 326 22.00 1.71 14.03
N HIS A 327 22.05 2.23 12.81
CA HIS A 327 20.98 3.06 12.27
C HIS A 327 20.79 2.88 10.75
N ARG A 328 19.56 3.12 10.27
CA ARG A 328 19.25 3.16 8.83
C ARG A 328 19.49 4.56 8.27
N ILE A 329 19.60 4.69 6.95
CA ILE A 329 19.91 5.95 6.23
C ILE A 329 19.10 7.17 6.68
N ARG A 330 17.83 6.96 7.06
CA ARG A 330 16.92 8.04 7.52
C ARG A 330 17.27 8.61 8.89
N LYS A 331 18.01 7.87 9.71
CA LYS A 331 18.46 8.27 11.06
C LYS A 331 19.97 8.58 11.07
N CYS A 332 20.58 8.77 9.90
CA CYS A 332 22.00 9.05 9.81
C CYS A 332 22.30 10.51 10.11
N ASN A 333 23.17 10.74 11.11
CA ASN A 333 23.62 12.07 11.49
C ASN A 333 24.69 12.63 10.54
N MET A 334 25.25 11.81 9.65
CA MET A 334 25.99 12.32 8.49
C MET A 334 24.96 12.86 7.50
N LYS A 335 24.64 14.15 7.59
CA LYS A 335 23.85 14.83 6.55
C LYS A 335 24.68 14.88 5.26
N PRO A 336 24.06 14.78 4.07
CA PRO A 336 24.73 15.19 2.86
C PRO A 336 25.24 16.61 3.05
N LEU A 337 26.50 16.87 2.69
CA LEU A 337 26.85 18.22 2.25
C LEU A 337 25.82 18.56 1.18
N GLU A 338 24.98 19.55 1.45
CA GLU A 338 24.14 20.14 0.42
C GLU A 338 25.10 20.70 -0.63
N THR A 339 25.38 19.91 -1.67
CA THR A 339 25.93 20.47 -2.89
C THR A 339 24.88 21.46 -3.38
N GLU A 340 25.23 22.73 -3.35
CA GLU A 340 24.48 23.81 -3.96
C GLU A 340 24.23 23.47 -5.44
N VAL A 341 23.10 22.81 -5.72
CA VAL A 341 22.41 23.00 -6.98
C VAL A 341 21.40 24.11 -6.70
N SER A 342 21.92 25.33 -6.63
CA SER A 342 21.11 26.55 -6.68
C SER A 342 20.49 26.67 -8.07
N GLY A 343 19.30 26.10 -8.22
CA GLY A 343 18.35 26.41 -9.28
C GLY A 343 17.02 26.83 -8.66
N LYS A 344 17.00 27.99 -8.00
CA LYS A 344 15.74 28.65 -7.59
C LYS A 344 15.00 29.09 -8.86
N LEU A 345 13.89 28.44 -9.17
CA LEU A 345 12.70 29.17 -9.59
C LEU A 345 12.02 29.66 -8.29
N LYS A 346 12.35 30.89 -7.90
CA LYS A 346 11.51 31.66 -6.96
C LYS A 346 10.51 32.44 -7.79
N SER A 347 9.22 32.13 -7.66
CA SER A 347 8.19 33.15 -7.66
C SER A 347 8.47 34.04 -6.45
N GLY A 348 8.91 35.27 -6.71
CA GLY A 348 9.20 36.26 -5.68
C GLY A 348 7.93 36.81 -5.06
N GLU A 349 7.87 36.77 -3.73
CA GLU A 349 7.26 37.85 -2.96
C GLU A 349 8.39 38.53 -2.20
N ILE A 350 8.64 39.79 -2.56
CA ILE A 350 9.57 40.68 -1.90
C ILE A 350 8.84 41.32 -0.72
N LYS A 351 9.36 41.14 0.50
CA LYS A 351 9.14 42.12 1.57
C LYS A 351 10.25 43.16 1.49
N SER A 352 9.89 44.43 1.38
CA SER A 352 10.82 45.54 1.60
C SER A 352 10.94 45.86 3.08
N ASN A 353 12.19 46.19 3.46
CA ASN A 353 12.70 46.73 4.73
C ASN A 353 11.82 47.86 5.32
N GLY A 354 11.84 48.19 6.61
CA GLY A 354 12.65 47.77 7.74
C GLY A 354 12.59 48.83 8.86
N LYS A 355 12.86 48.41 10.10
CA LYS A 355 13.19 49.19 11.32
C LYS A 355 12.10 50.09 11.92
N GLN A 356 11.69 49.84 13.17
CA GLN A 356 12.30 50.37 14.40
C GLN A 356 11.48 49.99 15.65
N ASP A 357 12.15 50.00 16.80
CA ASP A 357 11.66 49.70 18.15
C ASP A 357 10.34 50.38 18.53
N ARG A 358 9.52 49.69 19.33
CA ARG A 358 9.18 50.06 20.72
C ARG A 358 8.04 49.21 21.28
N THR A 359 8.11 49.07 22.59
CA THR A 359 7.17 48.44 23.52
C THR A 359 5.81 49.16 23.60
N ALA A 360 4.83 48.41 24.13
CA ALA A 360 3.62 48.85 24.86
C ALA A 360 2.30 49.12 24.08
N SER A 361 1.34 48.22 24.35
CA SER A 361 -0.07 48.44 24.76
C SER A 361 -1.07 49.30 23.96
N ASN A 362 -2.24 48.64 23.75
CA ASN A 362 -3.63 49.11 23.87
C ASN A 362 -4.44 49.70 22.69
N SER A 363 -5.61 49.05 22.53
CA SER A 363 -6.98 49.57 22.28
C SER A 363 -7.42 50.15 20.92
N ASP A 364 -8.44 49.47 20.37
CA ASP A 364 -9.75 49.96 19.88
C ASP A 364 -9.94 50.90 18.67
N LYS A 365 -10.89 50.44 17.84
CA LYS A 365 -12.00 51.13 17.12
C LYS A 365 -11.83 51.72 15.70
N LYS A 366 -12.76 51.20 14.87
CA LYS A 366 -13.72 51.86 13.94
C LYS A 366 -13.31 52.29 12.51
N GLN A 367 -14.15 51.81 11.57
CA GLN A 367 -14.84 52.50 10.44
C GLN A 367 -13.99 53.36 9.48
N GLY A 368 -14.12 53.36 8.14
CA GLY A 368 -15.09 52.86 7.17
C GLY A 368 -15.04 53.79 5.93
N ARG A 369 -15.52 53.31 4.76
CA ARG A 369 -15.77 54.05 3.48
C ARG A 369 -14.52 54.62 2.77
N GLY A 370 -14.38 54.70 1.46
CA GLY A 370 -15.21 54.36 0.30
C GLY A 370 -14.67 55.07 -0.96
N ARG A 371 -15.10 54.59 -2.13
CA ARG A 371 -15.29 55.31 -3.42
C ARG A 371 -14.12 55.58 -4.40
N GLN A 372 -14.41 55.11 -5.62
CA GLN A 372 -14.42 55.80 -6.94
C GLN A 372 -13.17 55.86 -7.85
N GLN A 373 -13.39 55.32 -9.07
CA GLN A 373 -13.13 55.89 -10.41
C GLN A 373 -11.65 56.14 -10.82
N THR A 374 -11.19 56.05 -12.07
CA THR A 374 -11.79 55.85 -13.41
C THR A 374 -10.65 55.62 -14.42
N LYS A 375 -10.96 54.83 -15.47
CA LYS A 375 -10.67 55.01 -16.91
C LYS A 375 -9.24 55.00 -17.50
N ASN A 376 -9.26 54.46 -18.72
CA ASN A 376 -8.46 54.76 -19.93
C ASN A 376 -7.08 54.12 -20.08
N THR A 377 -6.57 53.71 -21.26
CA THR A 377 -7.06 53.36 -22.62
C THR A 377 -5.79 52.98 -23.42
N GLY A 378 -5.93 52.21 -24.50
CA GLY A 378 -5.03 52.22 -25.69
C GLY A 378 -3.93 51.14 -25.67
N GLU A 379 -4.06 50.01 -26.40
CA GLU A 379 -3.91 49.76 -27.85
C GLU A 379 -2.47 49.55 -28.38
N LYS A 380 -2.36 48.47 -29.19
CA LYS A 380 -1.54 48.27 -30.40
C LYS A 380 -0.09 47.72 -30.24
N THR A 381 0.13 46.42 -30.54
CA THR A 381 0.56 45.78 -31.85
C THR A 381 2.07 45.96 -32.12
N ILE A 382 2.89 45.07 -32.73
CA ILE A 382 2.77 43.86 -33.57
C ILE A 382 4.20 43.25 -33.73
N ALA A 383 4.31 41.93 -33.96
CA ALA A 383 5.35 41.16 -34.73
C ALA A 383 6.87 41.27 -34.37
N THR A 384 7.78 40.33 -34.64
CA THR A 384 7.82 39.07 -35.40
C THR A 384 9.04 38.25 -34.98
N SER A 385 8.97 36.94 -35.21
CA SER A 385 10.00 35.91 -34.95
C SER A 385 11.07 35.81 -36.05
N GLY A 386 12.28 35.35 -35.70
CA GLY A 386 13.39 35.13 -36.64
C GLY A 386 14.45 34.13 -36.12
N LYS A 387 14.25 32.86 -36.48
CA LYS A 387 15.13 31.67 -36.67
C LYS A 387 16.66 31.67 -36.40
N ASN A 388 17.12 30.41 -36.21
CA ASN A 388 18.44 29.78 -36.55
C ASN A 388 19.59 29.90 -35.54
N LYS A 389 20.58 29.00 -35.45
CA LYS A 389 20.79 27.56 -35.72
C LYS A 389 22.23 27.27 -35.22
N ASN A 390 22.44 26.10 -34.61
CA ASN A 390 23.60 25.20 -34.71
C ASN A 390 25.06 25.61 -34.34
N ARG A 391 25.64 24.71 -33.50
CA ARG A 391 26.89 23.91 -33.70
C ARG A 391 28.29 24.47 -33.33
N ARG A 392 28.91 23.67 -32.44
CA ARG A 392 30.21 22.94 -32.53
C ARG A 392 31.56 23.64 -32.27
N HIS A 393 32.23 23.07 -31.25
CA HIS A 393 33.59 22.48 -31.21
C HIS A 393 34.88 23.29 -31.00
N ARG A 394 35.72 22.66 -30.14
CA ARG A 394 37.20 22.50 -30.11
C ARG A 394 37.99 23.56 -29.31
N SER A 395 38.41 23.24 -28.07
CA SER A 395 39.70 22.62 -27.62
C SER A 395 40.93 23.51 -27.77
N THR A 396 41.65 23.80 -26.66
CA THR A 396 43.00 23.28 -26.35
C THR A 396 43.65 23.94 -25.09
N LYS A 397 44.20 23.09 -24.22
CA LYS A 397 45.54 23.06 -23.57
C LYS A 397 46.08 24.17 -22.63
N ASN A 398 46.49 23.69 -21.43
CA ASN A 398 47.77 23.87 -20.68
C ASN A 398 47.53 24.31 -19.22
N ALA A 399 47.68 23.43 -18.21
CA ALA A 399 48.90 22.85 -17.59
C ALA A 399 49.50 23.74 -16.49
N LYS A 400 49.39 23.30 -15.23
CA LYS A 400 50.50 23.22 -14.25
C LYS A 400 50.05 22.55 -12.94
N ASP A 401 50.93 21.67 -12.48
CA ASP A 401 50.83 20.79 -11.32
C ASP A 401 50.61 21.50 -9.98
N THR A 402 49.96 20.81 -9.05
CA THR A 402 50.53 20.53 -7.72
C THR A 402 49.77 19.39 -7.06
N SER A 403 50.53 18.36 -6.74
CA SER A 403 50.13 17.16 -5.99
C SER A 403 49.60 17.50 -4.60
N ASN A 404 48.36 17.09 -4.29
CA ASN A 404 48.01 16.71 -2.91
C ASN A 404 46.80 15.75 -2.86
N SER A 405 47.01 14.63 -2.16
CA SER A 405 46.05 13.67 -1.58
C SER A 405 44.89 13.14 -2.44
N ARG A 406 45.14 12.01 -3.12
CA ARG A 406 44.14 11.14 -3.74
C ARG A 406 43.44 10.25 -2.70
N VAL A 407 42.77 10.84 -1.72
CA VAL A 407 41.93 10.13 -0.74
C VAL A 407 40.47 10.59 -0.90
N GLU A 408 39.91 10.33 -2.08
CA GLU A 408 38.47 10.47 -2.31
C GLU A 408 37.78 9.12 -2.12
N LYS A 409 37.46 8.85 -0.85
CA LYS A 409 36.43 7.91 -0.32
C LYS A 409 35.73 7.00 -1.36
N GLU A 410 36.35 5.87 -1.66
CA GLU A 410 35.70 4.68 -2.23
C GLU A 410 34.62 4.15 -1.27
N THR A 411 33.39 4.65 -1.39
CA THR A 411 32.30 4.33 -0.42
C THR A 411 31.15 3.54 -1.03
N LYS A 412 31.22 3.19 -2.33
CA LYS A 412 30.16 2.48 -3.03
C LYS A 412 30.75 1.32 -3.84
N ILE A 413 30.17 0.13 -3.71
CA ILE A 413 30.55 -1.06 -4.49
C ILE A 413 30.05 -0.93 -5.93
N CYS A 414 30.86 -1.39 -6.89
CA CYS A 414 30.52 -1.36 -8.30
C CYS A 414 29.44 -2.38 -8.63
N ARG A 415 28.22 -1.91 -8.90
CA ARG A 415 27.09 -2.78 -9.28
C ARG A 415 27.36 -3.60 -10.56
N GLN A 416 28.10 -3.02 -11.50
CA GLN A 416 28.46 -3.73 -12.73
C GLN A 416 29.50 -4.82 -12.47
N PHE A 417 30.34 -4.67 -11.43
CA PHE A 417 31.39 -5.65 -11.10
C PHE A 417 30.80 -6.91 -10.48
N ILE A 418 29.87 -6.75 -9.52
CA ILE A 418 29.10 -7.87 -8.96
C ILE A 418 28.41 -8.69 -10.05
N MET A 419 27.91 -8.02 -11.10
CA MET A 419 27.23 -8.68 -12.21
C MET A 419 28.17 -9.27 -13.27
N GLY A 420 29.49 -9.24 -13.07
CA GLY A 420 30.49 -9.70 -14.04
C GLY A 420 30.57 -8.84 -15.31
N LYS A 421 30.02 -7.62 -15.28
CA LYS A 421 29.82 -6.74 -16.45
C LYS A 421 30.59 -5.42 -16.34
N CYS A 422 31.45 -5.26 -15.33
CA CYS A 422 32.24 -4.04 -15.18
C CYS A 422 33.34 -3.98 -16.23
N SER A 423 33.15 -3.13 -17.23
CA SER A 423 34.16 -2.85 -18.26
C SER A 423 35.32 -2.00 -17.76
N TYR A 424 35.28 -1.51 -16.51
CA TYR A 424 36.24 -0.55 -15.97
C TYR A 424 37.33 -1.17 -15.09
N GLY A 425 37.20 -2.42 -14.65
CA GLY A 425 38.21 -3.13 -13.85
C GLY A 425 38.75 -2.27 -12.69
N ASP A 426 40.06 -2.30 -12.46
CA ASP A 426 40.73 -1.54 -11.39
C ASP A 426 40.67 -0.02 -11.55
N LYS A 427 40.11 0.48 -12.66
CA LYS A 427 39.87 1.91 -12.91
C LYS A 427 38.45 2.34 -12.53
N CYS A 428 37.65 1.45 -11.95
CA CYS A 428 36.31 1.79 -11.51
C CYS A 428 36.38 2.67 -10.27
N ASN A 429 35.63 3.77 -10.26
CA ASN A 429 35.52 4.67 -9.10
C ASN A 429 34.66 4.07 -7.96
N PHE A 430 34.32 2.79 -8.07
CA PHE A 430 33.48 2.05 -7.14
C PHE A 430 34.24 0.80 -6.72
N LEU A 431 34.15 0.45 -5.43
CA LEU A 431 34.89 -0.66 -4.84
C LEU A 431 34.53 -1.98 -5.55
N HIS A 432 35.55 -2.73 -5.95
CA HIS A 432 35.43 -4.10 -6.46
C HIS A 432 35.81 -5.02 -5.31
N CYS A 433 34.88 -5.83 -4.81
CA CYS A 433 35.05 -6.70 -3.64
C CYS A 433 35.10 -8.16 -4.06
#